data_AF-A0A415DYR6-F1
#
_entry.id   AF-A0A415DYR6-F1
#
_cell.length_a   1.000
_cell.length_b   1.000
_cell.length_c   1.000
_cell.angle_alpha   90.00
_cell.angle_beta   90.00
_cell.angle_gamma   90.00
#
_symmetry.space_group_name_H-M   'P 1'
#
loop_
_entity.id
_entity.type
_entity.pdbx_description
1 polymer ?
#
loop_
_entity_poly.entity_id
_entity_poly.type
_entity_poly.pdbx_seq_one_letter_code
_entity_poly.pdbx_strand_id
1 'polypeptide(L)' 'MTFKQAFFKIYDRKINAGEITFSQTGIKKDDFTRLCTEEGFVFDEETLEKISVTMKLTEAEKTMLSDTLEKDIVSK' A
#
# COMPACT_ATOMS: atom_id res chain seq x y z
N MET A 1 13.44 3.70 -2.41
CA MET A 1 11.99 3.90 -2.22
C MET A 1 11.51 2.79 -1.32
N THR A 2 10.86 3.11 -0.21
CA THR A 2 10.33 2.11 0.74
C THR A 2 8.93 1.66 0.34
N PHE A 3 8.44 0.56 0.93
CA PHE A 3 7.07 0.08 0.74
C PHE A 3 6.05 1.19 1.03
N LYS A 4 6.23 1.88 2.15
CA LYS A 4 5.41 3.02 2.56
C LYS A 4 5.34 4.10 1.48
N GLN A 5 6.48 4.49 0.91
CA GLN A 5 6.53 5.53 -0.13
C GLN A 5 5.82 5.08 -1.41
N ALA A 6 6.00 3.81 -1.82
CA ALA A 6 5.33 3.25 -2.99
C ALA A 6 3.81 3.20 -2.79
N PHE A 7 3.36 2.72 -1.63
CA PHE A 7 1.95 2.69 -1.26
C PHE A 7 1.31 4.08 -1.30
N PHE A 8 1.89 5.07 -0.61
CA PHE A 8 1.31 6.42 -0.58
C PHE A 8 1.29 7.08 -1.95
N LYS A 9 2.32 6.87 -2.78
CA LYS A 9 2.35 7.39 -4.15
C LYS A 9 1.17 6.88 -4.98
N ILE A 10 0.83 5.59 -4.87
CA ILE A 10 -0.30 4.99 -5.60
C ILE A 10 -1.62 5.42 -4.97
N TYR A 11 -1.72 5.36 -3.64
CA TYR A 11 -2.90 5.76 -2.88
C TYR A 11 -3.30 7.21 -3.16
N ASP A 12 -2.39 8.17 -3.01
CA ASP A 12 -2.66 9.59 -3.24
C ASP A 12 -3.06 9.85 -4.69
N ARG A 13 -2.39 9.21 -5.67
CA ARG A 13 -2.75 9.36 -7.08
C ARG A 13 -4.19 8.93 -7.32
N LYS A 14 -4.59 7.77 -6.79
CA LYS A 14 -5.91 7.19 -7.03
C LYS A 14 -7.01 7.93 -6.28
N ILE A 15 -6.74 8.41 -5.07
CA ILE A 15 -7.66 9.28 -4.32
C ILE A 15 -7.86 10.61 -5.07
N ASN A 16 -6.77 11.26 -5.49
CA ASN A 16 -6.84 12.54 -6.21
C ASN A 16 -7.51 12.42 -7.59
N ALA A 17 -7.36 11.27 -8.25
CA ALA A 17 -8.06 10.97 -9.50
C ALA A 17 -9.54 10.59 -9.29
N GLY A 18 -10.00 10.42 -8.05
CA GLY A 18 -11.34 9.94 -7.74
C GLY A 18 -11.59 8.48 -8.14
N GLU A 19 -10.53 7.70 -8.41
CA GLU A 19 -10.64 6.27 -8.76
C GLU A 19 -11.12 5.44 -7.57
N ILE A 20 -10.74 5.86 -6.36
CA ILE A 20 -11.04 5.22 -5.08
C ILE A 20 -11.32 6.26 -3.99
N THR A 21 -11.87 5.79 -2.88
CA THR A 21 -12.00 6.51 -1.62
C THR A 21 -11.34 5.72 -0.50
N PHE A 22 -10.97 6.35 0.60
CA PHE A 22 -10.39 5.65 1.75
C PHE A 22 -11.31 4.53 2.27
N SER A 23 -12.63 4.75 2.32
CA SER A 23 -13.58 3.72 2.76
C SER A 23 -13.64 2.51 1.83
N GLN A 24 -13.30 2.66 0.54
CA GLN A 24 -13.30 1.56 -0.42
C GLN A 24 -12.05 0.68 -0.32
N THR A 25 -10.94 1.18 0.24
CA THR A 25 -9.70 0.40 0.35
C THR A 25 -9.80 -0.75 1.35
N GLY A 26 -10.77 -0.69 2.27
CA GLY A 26 -10.94 -1.68 3.33
C GLY A 26 -9.82 -1.68 4.38
N ILE A 27 -8.91 -0.71 4.31
CA ILE A 27 -7.80 -0.58 5.25
C ILE A 27 -8.34 -0.13 6.60
N LYS A 28 -8.01 -0.87 7.66
CA LYS A 28 -8.36 -0.45 9.02
C LYS A 28 -7.61 0.83 9.38
N LYS A 29 -8.28 1.73 10.07
CA LYS A 29 -7.68 3.00 10.52
C LYS A 29 -6.41 2.79 11.34
N ASP A 30 -6.38 1.73 12.15
CA ASP A 30 -5.22 1.38 12.96
C ASP A 30 -4.03 0.97 12.08
N ASP A 31 -4.23 0.08 11.10
CA ASP A 31 -3.15 -0.34 10.19
C ASP A 31 -2.65 0.83 9.32
N PHE A 32 -3.55 1.72 8.91
CA PHE A 32 -3.16 2.95 8.22
C PHE A 32 -2.35 3.89 9.12
N THR A 33 -2.73 4.01 10.39
CA THR A 33 -1.99 4.80 11.37
C THR A 33 -0.60 4.21 11.58
N ARG A 34 -0.50 2.88 11.71
CA ARG A 34 0.79 2.17 11.84
C ARG A 34 1.65 2.38 10.60
N LEU A 35 1.09 2.32 9.39
CA LEU A 35 1.83 2.66 8.18
C LEU A 35 2.37 4.11 8.20
N CYS A 36 1.61 5.05 8.79
CA CYS A 36 2.04 6.44 8.96
C CYS A 36 3.13 6.62 10.03
N THR A 37 3.11 5.85 11.12
CA THR A 37 3.93 6.13 12.31
C THR A 37 5.07 5.13 12.56
N GLU A 38 4.91 3.87 12.16
CA GLU A 38 5.91 2.81 12.38
C GLU A 38 6.85 2.71 11.18
N GLU A 39 8.16 2.81 11.43
CA GLU A 39 9.17 2.62 10.39
C GLU A 39 9.25 1.15 9.97
N GLY A 40 9.10 0.92 8.66
CA GLY A 40 9.14 -0.43 8.07
C GLY A 40 7.91 -1.29 8.39
N PHE A 41 6.81 -0.71 8.88
CA PHE A 41 5.55 -1.44 8.90
C PHE A 41 5.11 -1.74 7.46
N VAL A 42 4.73 -3.00 7.24
CA VAL A 42 4.21 -3.51 5.98
C VAL A 42 2.93 -4.28 6.30
N PHE A 43 1.98 -4.27 5.36
CA PHE A 43 0.76 -5.05 5.51
C PHE A 43 1.06 -6.55 5.37
N ASP A 44 0.24 -7.38 6.00
CA ASP A 44 0.26 -8.82 5.75
C ASP A 44 -0.22 -9.14 4.32
N GLU A 45 0.07 -10.35 3.87
CA GLU A 45 -0.25 -10.83 2.51
C GLU A 45 -1.76 -10.73 2.20
N GLU A 46 -2.62 -11.12 3.16
CA GLU A 46 -4.07 -11.07 2.99
C GLU A 46 -4.56 -9.63 2.78
N THR A 47 -4.02 -8.68 3.53
CA THR A 47 -4.34 -7.26 3.42
C THR A 47 -3.79 -6.68 2.13
N LEU A 48 -2.60 -7.07 1.70
CA LEU A 48 -2.02 -6.66 0.41
C LEU A 48 -2.86 -7.14 -0.78
N GLU A 49 -3.34 -8.39 -0.76
CA GLU A 49 -4.24 -8.90 -1.79
C GLU A 49 -5.53 -8.07 -1.86
N LYS A 50 -6.16 -7.82 -0.70
CA LYS A 50 -7.38 -6.98 -0.63
C LYS A 50 -7.14 -5.57 -1.13
N ILE A 51 -6.03 -4.94 -0.72
CA ILE A 51 -5.62 -3.61 -1.18
C ILE A 51 -5.42 -3.62 -2.70
N SER A 52 -4.78 -4.67 -3.24
CA SER A 52 -4.50 -4.76 -4.67
C SER A 52 -5.78 -4.76 -5.52
N VAL A 53 -6.82 -5.41 -5.03
CA VAL A 53 -8.13 -5.49 -5.69
C VAL A 53 -8.93 -4.21 -5.47
N THR A 54 -9.05 -3.74 -4.23
CA THR A 54 -9.86 -2.56 -3.87
C THR A 54 -9.30 -1.26 -4.45
N MET A 55 -7.97 -1.14 -4.48
CA MET A 55 -7.30 -0.01 -5.11
C MET A 55 -7.23 -0.12 -6.65
N LYS A 56 -7.71 -1.23 -7.23
CA LYS A 56 -7.63 -1.50 -8.68
C LYS A 56 -6.21 -1.32 -9.20
N LEU A 57 -5.25 -1.97 -8.55
CA LEU A 57 -3.85 -1.84 -8.92
C LEU A 57 -3.60 -2.46 -10.29
N THR A 58 -2.90 -1.70 -11.13
CA THR A 58 -2.34 -2.22 -12.37
C THR A 58 -1.18 -3.17 -12.07
N GLU A 59 -0.82 -4.02 -13.03
CA GLU A 59 0.31 -4.94 -12.88
C GLU A 59 1.61 -4.21 -12.54
N ALA A 60 1.85 -3.04 -13.14
CA ALA A 60 3.02 -2.20 -12.83
C ALA A 60 3.00 -1.68 -11.38
N GLU A 61 1.84 -1.30 -10.85
CA GLU A 61 1.68 -0.85 -9.47
C GLU A 61 1.85 -2.01 -8.47
N LYS A 62 1.34 -3.21 -8.82
CA LYS A 62 1.57 -4.42 -8.04
C LYS A 62 3.05 -4.78 -7.97
N THR A 63 3.74 -4.83 -9.12
CA THR A 63 5.19 -5.08 -9.16
C THR A 63 5.95 -4.05 -8.33
N MET A 64 5.60 -2.78 -8.43
CA MET A 64 6.24 -1.74 -7.62
C MET A 64 6.08 -2.00 -6.11
N LEU A 65 4.88 -2.38 -5.66
CA LEU A 65 4.65 -2.71 -4.24
C LEU A 65 5.45 -3.94 -3.83
N SER A 66 5.41 -5.03 -4.60
CA SER A 66 6.14 -6.27 -4.31
C SER A 66 7.66 -6.04 -4.25
N ASP A 67 8.24 -5.32 -5.22
CA ASP A 67 9.66 -5.01 -5.25
C ASP A 67 10.11 -4.19 -4.03
N THR A 68 9.26 -3.24 -3.58
CA THR A 68 9.56 -2.45 -2.39
C THR A 68 9.34 -3.22 -1.10
N LEU A 69 8.38 -4.15 -1.06
CA LEU A 69 8.14 -5.04 0.06
C LEU A 69 9.33 -5.97 0.28
N GLU A 70 9.80 -6.64 -0.77
CA GLU A 70 10.97 -7.53 -0.69
C GLU A 70 12.22 -6.79 -0.21
N LYS A 71 12.45 -5.57 -0.71
CA LYS A 71 13.58 -4.74 -0.27
C LYS A 71 13.49 -4.35 1.21
N ASP A 72 12.30 -4.00 1.69
CA ASP A 72 12.10 -3.61 3.09
C ASP A 72 12.15 -4.83 4.04
N ILE A 73 11.81 -6.03 3.56
CA ILE A 73 11.98 -7.29 4.33
C ILE A 73 13.45 -7.70 4.39
N VAL A 74 14.19 -7.64 3.27
CA VAL A 74 15.60 -8.06 3.19
C VAL A 74 16.55 -7.06 3.85
N SER A 75 16.15 -5.79 3.97
CA SER A 75 16.96 -4.74 4.63
C SER A 75 16.76 -4.65 6.15
N LYS A 76 15.92 -5.50 6.75
CA LYS A 76 15.71 -5.63 8.19
C LYS A 76 16.49 -6.79 8.78
#